data_AF-A0A1X0HYU4-F1
#
_entry.id   AF-A0A1X0HYU4-F1
#
_cell.length_a   1.000
_cell.length_b   1.000
_cell.length_c   1.000
_cell.angle_alpha   90.00
_cell.angle_beta   90.00
_cell.angle_gamma   90.00
#
_symmetry.space_group_name_H-M   'P 1'
#
loop_
_entity.id
_entity.type
_entity.pdbx_description
1 polymer ?
#
loop_
_entity_poly.entity_id
_entity_poly.type
_entity_poly.pdbx_seq_one_letter_code
_entity_poly.pdbx_strand_id
1 'polypeptide(L)' 'IYHLSLAHPDVELVPVWLANLNRVMPKGRMLPLPLLCTLSFGKPLVATAEEGKEAFLERARMALLDLAPEEED' A
#
# COMPACT_ATOMS: atom_id res chain seq x y z
N ILE A 1 -8.00 5.21 -7.18
CA ILE A 1 -8.43 5.15 -5.77
C ILE A 1 -9.32 6.32 -5.35
N TYR A 2 -8.95 7.58 -5.59
CA TYR A 2 -9.79 8.75 -5.26
C TYR A 2 -11.25 8.69 -5.79
N HIS A 3 -11.44 8.51 -7.10
CA HIS A 3 -12.79 8.41 -7.67
C HIS A 3 -13.55 7.17 -7.16
N LEU A 4 -12.83 6.09 -6.82
CA LEU A 4 -13.43 4.87 -6.30
C LEU A 4 -13.95 5.07 -4.87
N SER A 5 -13.19 5.76 -4.01
CA SER A 5 -13.66 6.11 -2.66
C SER A 5 -14.83 7.09 -2.67
N LEU A 6 -14.93 7.96 -3.67
CA LEU A 6 -16.11 8.82 -3.81
C LEU A 6 -17.34 8.07 -4.33
N ALA A 7 -17.15 7.11 -5.24
CA ALA A 7 -18.24 6.29 -5.77
C ALA A 7 -18.77 5.27 -4.75
N HIS A 8 -17.91 4.84 -3.83
CA HIS A 8 -18.23 3.87 -2.79
C HIS A 8 -17.76 4.37 -1.41
N PRO A 9 -18.44 5.36 -0.82
CA PRO A 9 -18.04 5.96 0.47
C PRO A 9 -18.10 4.98 1.64
N ASP A 10 -18.90 3.92 1.51
CA ASP A 10 -19.04 2.86 2.52
C ASP A 10 -17.86 1.87 2.52
N VAL A 11 -16.95 1.97 1.55
CA VAL A 11 -15.81 1.06 1.40
C VAL A 11 -14.54 1.71 1.94
N GLU A 12 -13.93 1.02 2.90
CA GLU A 12 -12.64 1.42 3.46
C GLU A 12 -11.49 1.12 2.50
N LEU A 13 -10.66 2.13 2.21
CA LEU A 13 -9.39 1.93 1.50
C LEU A 13 -8.25 1.76 2.50
N VAL A 14 -7.83 0.53 2.74
CA VAL A 14 -6.73 0.22 3.68
C VAL A 14 -5.39 0.23 2.95
N PRO A 15 -4.43 1.10 3.32
CA PRO A 15 -3.07 1.07 2.77
C PRO A 15 -2.32 -0.16 3.28
N VAL A 16 -1.61 -0.83 2.37
CA VAL A 16 -0.84 -2.05 2.68
C VAL A 16 0.54 -1.93 2.08
N TRP A 17 1.57 -1.98 2.93
CA TRP A 17 2.96 -2.09 2.50
C TRP A 17 3.36 -3.56 2.42
N LEU A 18 4.09 -3.91 1.35
CA LEU A 18 4.56 -5.26 1.10
C LEU A 18 6.07 -5.26 0.89
N ALA A 19 6.78 -5.79 1.89
CA ALA A 19 8.23 -5.92 1.86
C ALA A 19 8.66 -7.30 1.30
N ASN A 20 9.91 -7.37 0.81
CA ASN A 20 10.61 -8.62 0.42
C ASN A 20 10.09 -9.37 -0.83
N LEU A 21 9.26 -8.74 -1.67
CA LEU A 21 8.79 -9.32 -2.94
C LEU A 21 9.89 -9.62 -3.97
N ASN A 22 10.97 -8.83 -4.00
CA ASN A 22 11.98 -8.87 -5.08
C ASN A 22 12.85 -10.13 -5.12
N ARG A 23 12.74 -11.03 -4.14
CA ARG A 23 13.46 -12.31 -4.13
C ARG A 23 12.61 -13.51 -4.55
N VAL A 24 11.30 -13.29 -4.80
CA VAL A 24 10.30 -14.37 -4.91
C VAL A 24 10.26 -15.02 -6.30
N MET A 25 10.71 -14.32 -7.37
CA MET A 25 10.76 -14.91 -8.71
C MET A 25 11.76 -14.22 -9.66
N PRO A 26 13.06 -14.55 -9.61
CA PRO A 26 13.97 -14.18 -10.70
C PRO A 26 13.54 -14.92 -11.97
N LYS A 27 13.39 -14.19 -13.10
CA LYS A 27 13.05 -14.81 -14.39
C LYS A 27 13.99 -16.00 -14.66
N GLY A 28 13.45 -17.22 -14.78
CA GLY A 28 14.20 -18.41 -15.18
C GLY A 28 14.64 -19.40 -14.09
N ARG A 29 14.17 -19.30 -12.84
CA ARG A 29 14.49 -20.29 -11.77
C ARG A 29 13.23 -21.02 -11.28
N MET A 30 13.35 -22.34 -11.08
CA MET A 30 12.22 -23.26 -10.88
C MET A 30 11.78 -23.46 -9.42
N LEU A 31 12.50 -22.89 -8.44
CA LEU A 31 12.22 -23.09 -7.01
C LEU A 31 12.06 -21.73 -6.33
N PRO A 32 10.85 -21.35 -5.85
CA PRO A 32 10.67 -20.19 -5.00
C PRO A 32 11.35 -20.48 -3.66
N LEU A 33 12.30 -19.63 -3.27
CA LEU A 33 12.82 -19.66 -1.90
C LEU A 33 11.66 -19.28 -0.95
N PRO A 34 11.51 -19.96 0.20
CA PRO A 34 10.60 -19.51 1.24
C PRO A 34 11.13 -18.18 1.78
N LEU A 35 10.56 -17.09 1.30
CA LEU A 35 10.90 -15.75 1.70
C LEU A 35 9.74 -15.22 2.51
N LEU A 36 10.06 -14.80 3.73
CA LEU A 36 9.12 -14.12 4.61
C LEU A 36 8.78 -12.78 3.96
N CYS A 37 7.62 -12.73 3.30
CA CYS A 37 6.99 -11.49 2.90
C CYS A 37 6.32 -10.88 4.12
N THR A 38 6.64 -9.63 4.43
CA THR A 38 6.00 -8.89 5.51
C THR A 38 4.95 -7.96 4.91
N LEU A 39 3.75 -8.01 5.49
CA LEU A 39 2.65 -7.11 5.17
C LEU A 39 2.39 -6.19 6.36
N SER A 40 2.42 -4.89 6.13
CA SER A 40 2.06 -3.88 7.13
C SER A 40 0.77 -3.19 6.70
N PHE A 41 -0.25 -3.21 7.55
CA PHE A 41 -1.56 -2.61 7.28
C PHE A 41 -1.68 -1.29 8.04
N GLY A 42 -2.07 -0.23 7.34
CA GLY A 42 -2.30 1.07 7.95
C GLY A 42 -3.76 1.35 8.26
N LYS A 43 -4.03 2.60 8.64
CA LYS A 43 -5.39 3.06 8.93
C LYS A 43 -6.19 3.23 7.64
N PRO A 44 -7.50 2.89 7.64
CA PRO A 44 -8.39 3.17 6.53
C PRO A 44 -8.33 4.64 6.08
N LEU A 45 -8.33 4.84 4.77
CA LEU A 45 -8.40 6.14 4.12
C LEU A 45 -9.80 6.32 3.55
N VAL A 46 -10.41 7.46 3.87
CA VAL A 46 -11.67 7.92 3.29
C VAL A 46 -11.38 9.21 2.53
N ALA A 47 -11.85 9.32 1.30
CA ALA A 47 -11.81 10.59 0.57
C ALA A 47 -13.03 11.42 0.97
N THR A 48 -12.83 12.70 1.27
CA THR A 48 -13.96 13.63 1.46
C THR A 48 -14.22 14.41 0.18
N ALA A 49 -15.44 14.92 0.00
CA ALA A 49 -15.78 15.70 -1.18
C ALA A 49 -15.06 17.06 -1.22
N GLU A 50 -14.65 17.59 -0.07
CA GLU A 50 -13.84 18.82 0.00
C GLU A 50 -12.35 18.58 -0.29
N GLU A 51 -11.88 17.33 -0.19
CA GLU A 51 -10.50 16.97 -0.47
C GLU A 51 -10.28 16.81 -1.98
N GLY A 52 -9.39 17.62 -2.55
CA GLY A 52 -9.00 17.48 -3.95
C GLY A 52 -8.25 16.16 -4.21
N LYS A 53 -8.36 15.65 -5.44
CA LYS A 53 -7.70 14.40 -5.89
C LYS A 53 -6.21 14.35 -5.54
N GLU A 54 -5.47 15.43 -5.78
CA GLU A 54 -4.02 15.46 -5.54
C GLU A 54 -3.70 15.35 -4.05
N ALA A 55 -4.43 16.09 -3.20
CA ALA A 55 -4.27 16.02 -1.75
C ALA A 55 -4.56 14.61 -1.22
N PHE A 56 -5.62 13.97 -1.71
CA PHE A 56 -5.94 12.59 -1.35
C PHE A 56 -4.83 11.62 -1.75
N LEU A 57 -4.31 11.73 -2.97
CA LEU A 57 -3.26 10.84 -3.46
C LEU A 57 -1.96 11.02 -2.68
N GLU A 58 -1.60 12.26 -2.34
CA GLU A 58 -0.40 12.52 -1.54
C GLU A 58 -0.54 11.98 -0.11
N ARG A 59 -1.72 12.16 0.51
CA ARG A 59 -2.02 11.57 1.82
C ARG A 59 -1.98 10.04 1.79
N ALA A 60 -2.52 9.43 0.73
CA ALA A 60 -2.46 7.98 0.54
C ALA A 60 -1.01 7.49 0.36
N ARG A 61 -0.17 8.27 -0.33
CA ARG A 61 1.26 7.99 -0.48
C ARG A 61 1.99 8.07 0.87
N MET A 62 1.76 9.12 1.66
CA MET A 62 2.32 9.25 3.01
C MET A 62 1.90 8.07 3.91
N ALA A 63 0.61 7.73 3.91
CA ALA A 63 0.11 6.59 4.69
C ALA A 63 0.74 5.25 4.28
N LEU A 64 1.22 5.09 3.04
CA LEU A 64 1.98 3.91 2.63
C LEU A 64 3.45 3.97 3.08
N LEU A 65 4.09 5.13 3.00
CA LEU A 65 5.49 5.29 3.43
C LEU A 65 5.64 5.15 4.95
N ASP A 66 4.64 5.60 5.72
CA ASP A 66 4.61 5.40 7.18
C ASP A 66 4.53 3.91 7.57
N LEU A 67 4.14 3.02 6.65
CA LEU A 67 4.11 1.57 6.85
C LEU A 67 5.37 0.87 6.36
N ALA A 68 6.27 1.59 5.70
CA ALA A 68 7.53 1.03 5.27
C ALA A 68 8.35 0.63 6.51
N PRO A 69 9.02 -0.53 6.50
CA PRO A 69 9.94 -0.87 7.56
C PRO A 69 11.07 0.16 7.60
N GLU A 70 11.56 0.46 8.80
CA GLU A 70 12.84 1.15 8.95
C GLU A 70 13.89 0.30 8.23
N GLU A 71 14.69 0.91 7.35
CA GLU A 71 15.80 0.21 6.70
C GLU A 71 16.77 -0.23 7.81
N GLU A 72 16.80 -1.54 8.12
CA GLU A 72 17.86 -2.12 8.93
C GLU A 72 19.15 -2.08 8.09
N ASP A 73 20.10 -1.21 8.46
CA ASP A 73 21.47 -1.14 7.92
C ASP A 73 22.22 -2.48 8.03
#